data_AF-A0A7J9I523-F1
#
_entry.id   AF-A0A7J9I523-F1
#
_cell.length_a   1.000
_cell.length_b   1.000
_cell.length_c   1.000
_cell.angle_alpha   90.00
_cell.angle_beta   90.00
_cell.angle_gamma   90.00
#
_symmetry.space_group_name_H-M   'P 1'
#
loop_
_entity.id
_entity.type
_entity.pdbx_description
1 polymer ?
#
loop_
_entity_poly.entity_id
_entity_poly.type
_entity_poly.pdbx_seq_one_letter_code
_entity_poly.pdbx_strand_id
1 'polypeptide(L)'
;MGSFLLHESVFFLSGLPFIYLERAGLLSKYKIQVHSIFFAAIESGSNSDNILLHSGGFRVLLGTSCFTYEMAVQACTQYATPFGLTSEYAHPAEILFLGFATIVGPAITGPHLTTLWLWMVLRVLETVEAHCGYHFPWSLSNFLPLYGGADFHDYHHRLLYTKSGNYSSTFVYMDWIFGTDKGYRKLKALKHNGVGVEDDSKQT
;
A
#
# COMPACT_ATOMS: atom_id res chain seq x y z
N MET A 1 -24.36 -9.64 -3.87
CA MET A 1 -24.57 -8.46 -3.00
C MET A 1 -23.85 -8.59 -1.67
N GLY A 2 -24.10 -9.64 -0.87
CA GLY A 2 -23.41 -9.82 0.43
C GLY A 2 -21.89 -9.99 0.35
N SER A 3 -21.39 -10.63 -0.71
CA SER A 3 -19.96 -10.79 -0.99
C SER A 3 -19.20 -9.48 -1.15
N PHE A 4 -19.75 -8.59 -1.98
CA PHE A 4 -19.21 -7.28 -2.26
C PHE A 4 -19.21 -6.41 -0.99
N LEU A 5 -20.33 -6.37 -0.26
CA LEU A 5 -20.43 -5.57 0.96
C LEU A 5 -19.42 -6.01 2.04
N LEU A 6 -19.20 -7.32 2.20
CA LEU A 6 -18.22 -7.82 3.17
C LEU A 6 -16.80 -7.42 2.77
N HIS A 7 -16.42 -7.65 1.51
CA HIS A 7 -15.12 -7.24 0.98
C HIS A 7 -14.86 -5.74 1.15
N GLU A 8 -15.77 -4.90 0.65
CA GLU A 8 -15.67 -3.44 0.75
C GLU A 8 -15.62 -2.98 2.21
N SER A 9 -16.43 -3.58 3.10
CA SER A 9 -16.42 -3.21 4.51
C SER A 9 -15.07 -3.52 5.17
N VAL A 10 -14.48 -4.69 4.92
CA VAL A 10 -13.18 -5.06 5.48
C VAL A 10 -12.08 -4.16 4.93
N PHE A 11 -12.07 -3.95 3.60
CA PHE A 11 -11.11 -3.09 2.94
C PHE A 11 -11.15 -1.65 3.48
N PHE A 12 -12.31 -0.98 3.38
CA PHE A 12 -12.45 0.40 3.83
C PHE A 12 -12.14 0.56 5.31
N LEU A 13 -12.69 -0.30 6.17
CA LEU A 13 -12.49 -0.19 7.62
C LEU A 13 -11.04 -0.46 8.03
N SER A 14 -10.34 -1.38 7.34
CA SER A 14 -8.93 -1.66 7.63
C SER A 14 -7.98 -0.53 7.20
N GLY A 15 -8.38 0.29 6.23
CA GLY A 15 -7.63 1.49 5.80
C GLY A 15 -7.79 2.72 6.71
N LEU A 16 -8.92 2.85 7.42
CA LEU A 16 -9.23 4.02 8.27
C LEU A 16 -8.18 4.33 9.35
N PRO A 17 -7.61 3.34 10.08
CA PRO A 17 -6.56 3.61 11.07
C PRO A 17 -5.35 4.34 10.46
N PHE A 18 -4.98 4.00 9.23
CA PHE A 18 -3.82 4.58 8.56
C PHE A 18 -4.07 6.02 8.11
N ILE A 19 -5.30 6.36 7.69
CA ILE A 19 -5.68 7.78 7.48
C ILE A 19 -5.54 8.57 8.77
N TYR A 20 -6.01 8.02 9.88
CA TYR A 20 -5.95 8.71 11.16
C TYR A 20 -4.51 8.95 11.60
N LEU A 21 -3.64 7.94 11.46
CA LEU A 21 -2.20 8.08 11.74
C LEU A 21 -1.56 9.15 10.84
N GLU A 22 -1.89 9.13 9.55
CA GLU A 22 -1.38 10.09 8.57
C GLU A 22 -1.77 11.53 8.92
N ARG A 23 -3.05 11.76 9.23
CA ARG A 23 -3.60 13.08 9.54
C ARG A 23 -3.12 13.62 10.89
N ALA A 24 -2.99 12.74 11.89
CA ALA A 24 -2.57 13.13 13.22
C ALA A 24 -1.04 13.25 13.35
N GLY A 25 -0.28 12.82 12.34
CA GLY A 25 1.19 12.74 12.41
C GLY A 25 1.69 11.74 13.47
N LEU A 26 0.81 10.87 13.95
CA LEU A 26 1.12 9.89 14.98
C LEU A 26 1.98 8.79 14.37
N LEU A 27 2.88 8.23 15.19
CA LEU A 27 3.74 7.12 14.80
C LEU A 27 4.64 7.40 13.58
N SER A 28 4.92 8.68 13.28
CA SER A 28 5.79 9.11 12.18
C SER A 28 7.18 8.47 12.20
N LYS A 29 7.69 8.13 13.40
CA LYS A 29 8.95 7.36 13.57
C LYS A 29 8.96 5.98 12.91
N TYR A 30 7.79 5.40 12.63
CA TYR A 30 7.63 4.10 11.97
C TYR A 30 7.27 4.22 10.49
N LYS A 31 7.17 5.45 9.97
CA LYS A 31 6.82 5.70 8.60
C LYS A 31 8.00 5.41 7.68
N ILE A 32 7.74 4.73 6.57
CA ILE A 32 8.78 4.35 5.60
C ILE A 32 9.04 5.52 4.62
N GLN A 33 7.98 6.23 4.22
CA GLN A 33 8.03 7.30 3.24
C GLN A 33 8.42 8.64 3.88
N VAL A 34 9.29 9.39 3.20
CA VAL A 34 9.79 10.69 3.67
C VAL A 34 8.70 11.77 3.57
N HIS A 35 7.94 11.77 2.48
CA HIS A 35 6.81 12.67 2.30
C HIS A 35 5.51 11.99 2.72
N SER A 36 4.68 12.72 3.45
CA SER A 36 3.32 12.29 3.71
C SER A 36 2.48 12.48 2.44
N ILE A 37 1.56 11.56 2.24
CA ILE A 37 0.65 11.54 1.09
C ILE A 37 -0.19 12.81 1.07
N PHE A 38 -0.48 13.39 2.24
CA PHE A 38 -1.21 14.65 2.35
C PHE A 38 -0.39 15.85 1.83
N PHE A 39 0.90 15.90 2.12
CA PHE A 39 1.78 16.94 1.58
C PHE A 39 2.00 16.76 0.07
N ALA A 40 2.21 15.52 -0.38
CA ALA A 40 2.27 15.18 -1.80
C ALA A 40 0.97 15.55 -2.55
N ALA A 41 -0.20 15.31 -1.94
CA ALA A 41 -1.49 15.70 -2.51
C ALA A 41 -1.66 17.23 -2.57
N ILE A 42 -1.22 17.97 -1.55
CA ILE A 42 -1.22 19.44 -1.56
C ILE A 42 -0.28 19.98 -2.66
N GLU A 43 0.91 19.41 -2.82
CA GLU A 43 1.86 19.80 -3.87
C GLU A 43 1.34 19.49 -5.28
N SER A 44 0.71 18.33 -5.47
CA SER A 44 0.02 18.00 -6.73
C SER A 44 -1.18 18.92 -7.03
N GLY A 45 -1.72 19.55 -6.00
CA GLY A 45 -2.89 20.41 -6.00
C GLY A 45 -2.58 21.91 -5.95
N SER A 46 -1.41 22.36 -6.43
CA SER A 46 -1.09 23.78 -6.59
C SER A 46 -1.99 24.46 -7.66
N ASN A 47 -3.27 24.64 -7.33
CA ASN A 47 -3.93 25.94 -7.39
C ASN A 47 -5.04 25.96 -6.33
N SER A 48 -4.68 26.39 -5.13
CA SER A 48 -5.53 26.49 -3.94
C SER A 48 -6.77 27.37 -4.10
N ASP A 49 -6.85 28.14 -5.19
CA ASP A 49 -7.83 29.21 -5.36
C ASP A 49 -9.19 28.72 -5.90
N ASN A 50 -9.27 27.53 -6.50
CA ASN A 50 -10.54 26.97 -7.01
C ASN A 50 -11.31 26.09 -6.02
N ILE A 51 -10.66 25.65 -4.93
CA ILE A 51 -11.25 24.67 -3.99
C ILE A 51 -12.13 25.35 -2.92
N LEU A 52 -11.85 26.61 -2.58
CA LEU A 52 -12.61 27.35 -1.55
C LEU A 52 -13.92 27.98 -2.08
N LEU A 53 -14.04 28.18 -3.39
CA LEU A 53 -15.17 28.90 -4.00
C LEU A 53 -16.43 28.05 -4.23
N HIS A 54 -16.30 26.72 -4.24
CA HIS A 54 -17.46 25.83 -4.48
C HIS A 54 -18.17 25.37 -3.20
N SER A 55 -17.63 25.68 -2.02
CA SER A 55 -18.16 25.27 -0.72
C SER A 55 -19.18 26.25 -0.15
N GLY A 56 -20.34 26.34 -0.81
CA GLY A 56 -21.59 26.68 -0.12
C GLY A 56 -21.89 25.58 0.91
N GLY A 57 -21.77 25.92 2.19
CA GLY A 57 -21.76 24.96 3.28
C GLY A 57 -23.07 24.18 3.44
N PHE A 58 -23.03 22.86 3.22
CA PHE A 58 -23.79 21.82 3.95
C PHE A 58 -23.49 20.43 3.36
N ARG A 59 -22.32 19.83 3.65
CA ARG A 59 -22.01 18.42 3.29
C ARG A 59 -20.81 17.88 4.07
N VAL A 60 -20.85 18.00 5.39
CA VAL A 60 -19.78 17.53 6.29
C VAL A 60 -20.14 16.12 6.77
N LEU A 61 -19.54 15.10 6.15
CA LEU A 61 -19.08 13.81 6.74
C LEU A 61 -18.96 12.67 5.71
N LEU A 62 -19.79 12.64 4.66
CA LEU A 62 -19.66 11.64 3.57
C LEU A 62 -18.89 12.15 2.34
N GLY A 63 -18.79 13.48 2.15
CA GLY A 63 -18.02 14.07 1.05
C GLY A 63 -16.52 14.14 1.31
N THR A 64 -16.13 14.25 2.59
CA THR A 64 -14.73 14.34 3.00
C THR A 64 -13.97 13.04 2.78
N SER A 65 -14.60 11.88 2.96
CA SER A 65 -13.96 10.57 2.74
C SER A 65 -13.69 10.31 1.26
N CYS A 66 -14.65 10.63 0.38
CA CYS A 66 -14.48 10.53 -1.07
C CYS A 66 -13.40 11.49 -1.56
N PHE A 67 -13.42 12.74 -1.09
CA PHE A 67 -12.39 13.72 -1.43
C PHE A 67 -10.99 13.31 -0.93
N THR A 68 -10.88 12.78 0.29
CA THR A 68 -9.61 12.25 0.80
C THR A 68 -9.16 10.99 0.05
N TYR A 69 -10.11 10.19 -0.46
CA TYR A 69 -9.82 8.98 -1.22
C TYR A 69 -9.26 9.34 -2.61
N GLU A 70 -9.95 10.21 -3.37
CA GLU A 70 -9.48 10.68 -4.68
C GLU A 70 -8.10 11.35 -4.58
N MET A 71 -7.90 12.19 -3.56
CA MET A 71 -6.59 12.80 -3.31
C MET A 71 -5.51 11.77 -2.96
N ALA A 72 -5.84 10.76 -2.16
CA ALA A 72 -4.90 9.69 -1.82
C ALA A 72 -4.54 8.85 -3.04
N VAL A 73 -5.51 8.53 -3.91
CA VAL A 73 -5.30 7.83 -5.19
C VAL A 73 -4.41 8.64 -6.12
N GLN A 74 -4.67 9.93 -6.27
CA GLN A 74 -3.88 10.79 -7.13
C GLN A 74 -2.44 10.90 -6.61
N ALA A 75 -2.25 11.12 -5.32
CA ALA A 75 -0.93 11.23 -4.71
C ALA A 75 -0.16 9.90 -4.73
N CYS A 76 -0.79 8.75 -4.41
CA CYS A 76 -0.09 7.46 -4.45
C CYS A 76 0.35 7.08 -5.86
N THR A 77 -0.47 7.40 -6.87
CA THR A 77 -0.17 7.13 -8.28
C THR A 77 0.94 8.06 -8.80
N GLN A 78 0.89 9.34 -8.43
CA GLN A 78 1.86 10.34 -8.89
C GLN A 78 3.23 10.17 -8.23
N TYR A 79 3.26 9.83 -6.94
CA TYR A 79 4.50 9.75 -6.15
C TYR A 79 4.95 8.31 -5.86
N ALA A 80 4.26 7.31 -6.42
CA ALA A 80 4.54 5.89 -6.16
C ALA A 80 4.54 5.53 -4.67
N THR A 81 3.76 6.25 -3.86
CA THR A 81 3.72 6.09 -2.40
C THR A 81 2.56 5.17 -2.03
N PRO A 82 2.81 3.89 -1.71
CA PRO A 82 1.73 2.99 -1.32
C PRO A 82 0.97 3.51 -0.10
N PHE A 83 -0.36 3.34 -0.13
CA PHE A 83 -1.27 3.70 0.94
C PHE A 83 -2.30 2.60 1.18
N GLY A 84 -2.65 2.35 2.44
CA GLY A 84 -3.57 1.26 2.80
C GLY A 84 -4.92 1.32 2.06
N LEU A 85 -5.49 2.50 1.87
CA LEU A 85 -6.77 2.67 1.14
C LEU A 85 -6.66 2.62 -0.38
N THR A 86 -5.46 2.74 -0.94
CA THR A 86 -5.27 2.63 -2.40
C THR A 86 -4.60 1.31 -2.77
N SER A 87 -4.43 0.42 -1.79
CA SER A 87 -3.72 -0.85 -1.92
C SER A 87 -4.38 -1.86 -2.87
N GLU A 88 -5.67 -1.72 -3.13
CA GLU A 88 -6.42 -2.52 -4.09
C GLU A 88 -6.66 -1.81 -5.44
N TYR A 89 -6.22 -0.55 -5.56
CA TYR A 89 -6.31 0.17 -6.82
C TYR A 89 -5.22 -0.32 -7.77
N ALA A 90 -5.63 -1.06 -8.78
CA ALA A 90 -4.73 -1.67 -9.75
C ALA A 90 -5.33 -1.62 -11.15
N HIS A 91 -4.50 -1.90 -12.17
CA HIS A 91 -4.99 -1.98 -13.54
C HIS A 91 -6.06 -3.10 -13.65
N PRO A 92 -7.16 -2.94 -14.44
CA PRO A 92 -8.22 -3.95 -14.50
C PRO A 92 -7.74 -5.37 -14.83
N ALA A 93 -6.71 -5.48 -15.68
CA ALA A 93 -6.09 -6.77 -15.98
C ALA A 93 -5.42 -7.40 -14.74
N GLU A 94 -4.71 -6.60 -13.94
CA GLU A 94 -4.08 -7.06 -12.70
C GLU A 94 -5.13 -7.54 -11.70
N ILE A 95 -6.22 -6.78 -11.52
CA ILE A 95 -7.36 -7.17 -10.68
C ILE A 95 -7.92 -8.52 -11.12
N LEU A 96 -8.10 -8.73 -12.42
CA LEU A 96 -8.61 -9.99 -12.95
C LEU A 96 -7.65 -11.16 -12.70
N PHE A 97 -6.35 -11.01 -12.99
CA PHE A 97 -5.37 -12.08 -12.81
C PHE A 97 -5.12 -12.40 -11.33
N LEU A 98 -4.90 -11.38 -10.49
CA LEU A 98 -4.68 -11.53 -9.05
C LEU A 98 -5.93 -12.02 -8.34
N GLY A 99 -7.10 -11.47 -8.67
CA GLY A 99 -8.38 -11.90 -8.10
C GLY A 99 -8.71 -13.35 -8.45
N PHE A 100 -8.48 -13.74 -9.71
CA PHE A 100 -8.66 -15.13 -10.15
C PHE A 100 -7.73 -16.08 -9.38
N ALA A 101 -6.43 -15.77 -9.31
CA ALA A 101 -5.46 -16.60 -8.58
C ALA A 101 -5.80 -16.72 -7.08
N THR A 102 -6.26 -15.62 -6.47
CA THR A 102 -6.61 -15.56 -5.04
C THR A 102 -7.80 -16.45 -4.68
N ILE A 103 -8.77 -16.59 -5.59
CA ILE A 103 -9.99 -17.38 -5.37
C ILE A 103 -9.81 -18.83 -5.80
N VAL A 104 -9.24 -19.05 -6.99
CA VAL A 104 -9.18 -20.39 -7.60
C VAL A 104 -8.31 -21.35 -6.81
N GLY A 105 -7.15 -20.90 -6.31
CA GLY A 105 -6.25 -21.75 -5.52
C GLY A 105 -6.96 -22.41 -4.33
N PRO A 106 -7.54 -21.63 -3.40
CA PRO A 106 -8.34 -22.17 -2.30
C PRO A 106 -9.58 -22.92 -2.78
N ALA A 107 -10.30 -22.43 -3.79
CA ALA A 107 -11.55 -23.04 -4.26
C ALA A 107 -11.38 -24.48 -4.78
N ILE A 108 -10.23 -24.80 -5.38
CA ILE A 108 -9.90 -26.17 -5.85
C ILE A 108 -9.91 -27.18 -4.70
N THR A 109 -9.61 -26.75 -3.46
CA THR A 109 -9.64 -27.64 -2.29
C THR A 109 -11.05 -27.99 -1.81
N GLY A 110 -12.09 -27.40 -2.42
CA GLY A 110 -13.49 -27.56 -2.02
C GLY A 110 -13.78 -27.09 -0.59
N PRO A 111 -13.27 -25.95 -0.12
CA PRO A 111 -13.40 -25.54 1.27
C PRO A 111 -14.84 -25.13 1.59
N HIS A 112 -15.19 -25.16 2.87
CA HIS A 112 -16.44 -24.54 3.32
C HIS A 112 -16.45 -23.04 2.94
N LEU A 113 -17.63 -22.50 2.61
CA LEU A 113 -17.76 -21.10 2.18
C LEU A 113 -17.17 -20.14 3.22
N THR A 114 -17.35 -20.42 4.52
CA THR A 114 -16.73 -19.66 5.62
C THR A 114 -15.21 -19.62 5.56
N THR A 115 -14.56 -20.72 5.19
CA THR A 115 -13.09 -20.78 5.06
C THR A 115 -12.62 -19.95 3.88
N LEU A 116 -13.35 -19.99 2.75
CA LEU A 116 -13.05 -19.13 1.60
C LEU A 116 -13.22 -17.65 1.97
N TRP A 117 -14.22 -17.29 2.77
CA TRP A 117 -14.39 -15.93 3.26
C TRP A 117 -13.30 -15.47 4.22
N LEU A 118 -12.94 -16.34 5.17
CA LEU A 118 -11.82 -16.07 6.08
C LEU A 118 -10.53 -15.85 5.29
N TRP A 119 -10.30 -16.66 4.25
CA TRP A 119 -9.19 -16.47 3.33
C TRP A 119 -9.23 -15.10 2.66
N MET A 120 -10.35 -14.68 2.08
CA MET A 120 -10.47 -13.36 1.46
C MET A 120 -10.19 -12.22 2.44
N VAL A 121 -10.72 -12.29 3.67
CA VAL A 121 -10.45 -11.29 4.71
C VAL A 121 -8.96 -11.20 5.04
N LEU A 122 -8.29 -12.35 5.19
CA LEU A 122 -6.86 -12.39 5.45
C LEU A 122 -6.06 -11.77 4.30
N ARG A 123 -6.44 -12.04 3.05
CA ARG A 123 -5.79 -11.47 1.86
C ARG A 123 -5.95 -9.96 1.76
N VAL A 124 -7.12 -9.41 2.09
CA VAL A 124 -7.35 -7.95 2.13
C VAL A 124 -6.48 -7.31 3.22
N LEU A 125 -6.49 -7.88 4.43
CA LEU A 125 -5.69 -7.35 5.55
C LEU A 125 -4.19 -7.36 5.24
N GLU A 126 -3.71 -8.41 4.57
CA GLU A 126 -2.33 -8.54 4.12
C GLU A 126 -1.95 -7.49 3.06
N THR A 127 -2.82 -7.26 2.07
CA THR A 127 -2.62 -6.22 1.05
C THR A 127 -2.54 -4.83 1.69
N VAL A 128 -3.44 -4.54 2.63
CA VAL A 128 -3.46 -3.27 3.35
C VAL A 128 -2.21 -3.11 4.22
N GLU A 129 -1.74 -4.17 4.89
CA GLU A 129 -0.50 -4.14 5.67
C GLU A 129 0.72 -3.87 4.80
N ALA A 130 0.85 -4.56 3.66
CA ALA A 130 1.95 -4.37 2.73
C ALA A 130 2.00 -2.97 2.10
N HIS A 131 0.85 -2.28 2.03
CA HIS A 131 0.75 -0.94 1.43
C HIS A 131 0.54 0.18 2.43
N CYS A 132 0.54 -0.10 3.74
CA CYS A 132 0.14 0.93 4.70
C CYS A 132 1.12 2.10 4.81
N GLY A 133 2.35 1.95 4.32
CA GLY A 133 3.42 2.96 4.40
C GLY A 133 4.12 3.04 5.76
N TYR A 134 3.79 2.11 6.67
CA TYR A 134 4.36 2.02 8.01
C TYR A 134 5.02 0.66 8.26
N HIS A 135 6.16 0.67 8.94
CA HIS A 135 6.82 -0.53 9.43
C HIS A 135 6.87 -0.52 10.95
N PHE A 136 5.93 -1.21 11.59
CA PHE A 136 5.82 -1.23 13.04
C PHE A 136 6.72 -2.30 13.67
N PRO A 137 7.06 -2.17 14.96
CA PRO A 137 7.74 -3.23 15.71
C PRO A 137 6.95 -4.56 15.73
N TRP A 138 5.62 -4.49 15.61
CA TRP A 138 4.73 -5.64 15.58
C TRP A 138 4.30 -6.06 14.16
N SER A 139 4.91 -5.51 13.10
CA SER A 139 4.67 -5.98 11.73
C SER A 139 5.07 -7.46 11.58
N LEU A 140 4.30 -8.21 10.79
CA LEU A 140 4.51 -9.65 10.61
C LEU A 140 5.90 -9.98 10.05
N SER A 141 6.45 -9.07 9.24
CA SER A 141 7.82 -9.14 8.69
C SER A 141 8.91 -9.23 9.75
N ASN A 142 8.66 -8.80 11.00
CA ASN A 142 9.63 -8.91 12.09
C ASN A 142 9.66 -10.30 12.74
N PHE A 143 8.58 -11.08 12.60
CA PHE A 143 8.43 -12.37 13.28
C PHE A 143 8.51 -13.56 12.33
N LEU A 144 8.02 -13.40 11.10
CA LEU A 144 7.96 -14.47 10.12
C LEU A 144 9.13 -14.37 9.14
N PRO A 145 10.08 -15.33 9.15
CA PRO A 145 11.12 -15.36 8.15
C PRO A 145 10.46 -15.51 6.77
N LEU A 146 11.02 -14.81 5.77
CA LEU A 146 10.53 -14.76 4.39
C LEU A 146 9.28 -13.90 4.14
N TYR A 147 8.69 -13.27 5.17
CA TYR A 147 7.60 -12.31 4.97
C TYR A 147 8.17 -10.89 4.75
N GLY A 148 7.88 -10.29 3.59
CA GLY A 148 8.45 -9.01 3.16
C GLY A 148 7.84 -7.79 3.86
N GLY A 149 6.53 -7.80 4.09
CA GLY A 149 5.78 -6.70 4.69
C GLY A 149 5.90 -5.37 3.94
N ALA A 150 5.53 -4.28 4.63
CA ALA A 150 5.44 -2.95 4.04
C ALA A 150 6.76 -2.41 3.47
N ASP A 151 7.91 -2.66 4.11
CA ASP A 151 9.21 -2.12 3.65
C ASP A 151 9.68 -2.77 2.34
N PHE A 152 9.46 -4.08 2.19
CA PHE A 152 9.79 -4.79 0.95
C PHE A 152 8.91 -4.33 -0.21
N HIS A 153 7.61 -4.14 0.05
CA HIS A 153 6.65 -3.74 -0.98
C HIS A 153 6.76 -2.25 -1.33
N ASP A 154 7.05 -1.38 -0.37
CA ASP A 154 7.38 0.04 -0.62
C ASP A 154 8.66 0.18 -1.47
N TYR A 155 9.64 -0.72 -1.31
CA TYR A 155 10.78 -0.77 -2.21
C TYR A 155 10.40 -1.16 -3.65
N HIS A 156 9.49 -2.11 -3.84
CA HIS A 156 8.96 -2.43 -5.16
C HIS A 156 8.33 -1.20 -5.83
N HIS A 157 7.44 -0.49 -5.13
CA HIS A 157 6.77 0.70 -5.66
C HIS A 157 7.74 1.85 -6.01
N ARG A 158 8.75 2.11 -5.17
CA ARG A 158 9.80 3.10 -5.48
C ARG A 158 10.59 2.75 -6.75
N LEU A 159 10.79 1.46 -6.97
CA LEU A 159 11.59 0.95 -8.07
C LEU A 159 10.82 0.89 -9.40
N LEU A 160 9.49 0.71 -9.40
CA LEU A 160 8.67 0.61 -10.62
C LEU A 160 9.00 1.68 -11.68
N TYR A 161 9.43 2.87 -11.25
CA TYR A 161 9.74 4.01 -12.13
C TYR A 161 11.20 4.10 -12.58
N THR A 162 12.13 3.37 -11.95
CA THR A 162 13.58 3.48 -12.23
C THR A 162 14.25 2.14 -12.56
N LYS A 163 13.85 1.02 -11.94
CA LYS A 163 14.38 -0.35 -12.18
C LYS A 163 13.33 -1.42 -11.81
N SER A 164 13.22 -2.53 -12.54
CA SER A 164 12.28 -3.62 -12.19
C SER A 164 12.88 -4.61 -11.17
N GLY A 165 12.09 -5.08 -10.19
CA GLY A 165 12.51 -6.04 -9.15
C GLY A 165 11.49 -6.19 -8.02
N ASN A 166 11.79 -7.03 -7.02
CA ASN A 166 10.91 -7.31 -5.87
C ASN A 166 9.45 -7.62 -6.26
N TYR A 167 9.22 -8.66 -7.05
CA TYR A 167 7.91 -8.98 -7.61
C TYR A 167 6.95 -9.66 -6.62
N SER A 168 7.45 -10.28 -5.56
CA SER A 168 6.57 -10.95 -4.60
C SER A 168 5.82 -9.93 -3.76
N SER A 169 4.49 -10.09 -3.68
CA SER A 169 3.65 -9.23 -2.84
C SER A 169 3.89 -9.46 -1.34
N THR A 170 4.25 -10.69 -0.97
CA THR A 170 4.19 -11.14 0.43
C THR A 170 5.43 -11.91 0.83
N PHE A 171 5.64 -13.06 0.19
CA PHE A 171 6.69 -13.99 0.57
C PHE A 171 7.86 -13.86 -0.38
N VAL A 172 9.02 -13.48 0.13
CA VAL A 172 10.18 -13.06 -0.67
C VAL A 172 10.99 -14.22 -1.27
N TYR A 173 10.62 -15.47 -1.00
CA TYR A 173 11.42 -16.63 -1.39
C TYR A 173 11.55 -16.76 -2.91
N MET A 174 10.51 -16.42 -3.68
CA MET A 174 10.61 -16.43 -5.14
C MET A 174 11.60 -15.37 -5.62
N ASP A 175 11.55 -14.16 -5.06
CA ASP A 175 12.55 -13.14 -5.41
C ASP A 175 13.96 -13.53 -5.01
N TRP A 176 14.12 -14.27 -3.92
CA TRP A 176 15.42 -14.80 -3.50
C TRP A 176 15.95 -15.85 -4.48
N ILE A 177 15.10 -16.79 -4.91
CA ILE A 177 15.43 -17.84 -5.89
C ILE A 177 15.81 -17.23 -7.24
N PHE A 178 15.02 -16.27 -7.73
CA PHE A 178 15.25 -15.63 -9.03
C PHE A 178 16.20 -14.43 -8.97
N GLY A 179 16.60 -14.02 -7.76
CA GLY A 179 17.57 -12.96 -7.53
C GLY A 179 17.06 -11.55 -7.84
N THR A 180 15.74 -11.34 -7.82
CA THR A 180 15.07 -10.07 -8.09
C THR A 180 14.98 -9.16 -6.86
N ASP A 181 15.41 -9.63 -5.68
CA ASP A 181 15.52 -8.86 -4.42
C ASP A 181 16.93 -8.29 -4.13
N LYS A 182 17.89 -8.47 -5.05
CA LYS A 182 19.30 -8.06 -4.81
C LYS A 182 19.45 -6.57 -4.49
N GLY A 183 18.70 -5.72 -5.19
CA GLY A 183 18.68 -4.27 -4.96
C GLY A 183 18.21 -3.93 -3.54
N TYR A 184 17.11 -4.56 -3.12
CA TYR A 184 16.55 -4.39 -1.78
C TYR A 184 17.54 -4.80 -0.69
N ARG A 185 18.19 -5.96 -0.83
CA ARG A 185 19.20 -6.43 0.12
C ARG A 185 20.40 -5.48 0.22
N LYS A 186 20.84 -4.92 -0.90
CA LYS A 186 21.91 -3.90 -0.92
C LYS A 186 21.48 -2.63 -0.18
N LEU A 187 20.27 -2.12 -0.44
CA LEU A 187 19.72 -0.95 0.26
C LEU A 187 19.66 -1.20 1.77
N LYS A 188 19.17 -2.37 2.19
CA LYS A 188 19.06 -2.74 3.60
C LYS A 188 20.42 -2.82 4.29
N ALA A 189 21.43 -3.37 3.62
CA ALA A 189 22.80 -3.41 4.12
C ALA A 189 23.41 -2.01 4.28
N LEU A 190 23.20 -1.10 3.32
CA LEU A 190 23.67 0.29 3.41
C LEU A 190 23.03 1.04 4.58
N LYS A 191 21.71 0.91 4.74
CA LYS A 191 20.98 1.48 5.89
C LYS A 191 21.48 0.94 7.22
N HIS A 192 21.75 -0.37 7.31
CA HIS A 192 22.28 -1.00 8.52
C HIS A 192 23.68 -0.48 8.88
N ASN A 193 24.52 -0.23 7.87
CA ASN A 193 25.88 0.27 8.05
C ASN A 193 25.94 1.80 8.27
N GLY A 194 24.81 2.49 8.39
CA GLY A 194 24.75 3.94 8.59
C GLY A 194 25.21 4.76 7.38
N VAL A 195 25.33 4.14 6.20
CA VAL A 195 25.67 4.84 4.96
C VAL A 195 24.40 5.47 4.42
N GLY A 196 24.34 6.79 4.43
CA GLY A 196 23.25 7.54 3.80
C GLY A 196 23.15 7.15 2.33
N VAL A 197 21.98 6.65 1.93
CA VAL A 197 21.71 6.35 0.53
C VAL A 197 21.22 7.63 -0.10
N GLU A 198 22.10 8.31 -0.82
CA GLU A 198 21.68 9.35 -1.75
C GLU A 198 20.89 8.69 -2.88
N ASP A 199 19.72 9.26 -3.15
CA ASP A 199 18.80 8.78 -4.18
C ASP A 199 19.45 8.94 -5.56
N ASP A 200 19.76 7.80 -6.19
CA ASP A 200 20.43 7.70 -7.50
C ASP A 200 19.49 8.09 -8.67
N SER A 201 18.31 8.66 -8.37
CA SER A 201 17.32 9.12 -9.33
C SER A 201 17.75 10.36 -10.14
N LYS A 202 18.96 10.89 -9.90
CA LYS A 202 19.51 12.07 -10.60
C LYS A 202 20.50 11.77 -11.73
N GLN A 203 20.62 10.52 -12.17
CA GLN A 203 21.54 10.19 -13.26
C GLN A 203 20.89 9.24 -14.29
N THR A 204 20.09 9.82 -15.20
CA THR A 204 20.24 9.77 -16.68
C THR A 204 18.99 10.32 -17.36
#